data_AF-A0A0R3WXS2-F1
#
_entry.id   AF-A0A0R3WXS2-F1
#
_cell.length_a   1.000
_cell.length_b   1.000
_cell.length_c   1.000
_cell.angle_alpha   90.00
_cell.angle_beta   90.00
_cell.angle_gamma   90.00
#
_symmetry.space_group_name_H-M   'P 1'
#
loop_
_entity.id
_entity.type
_entity.pdbx_description
1 polymer ?
#
loop_
_entity_poly.entity_id
_entity_poly.type
_entity_poly.pdbx_seq_one_letter_code
_entity_poly.pdbx_strand_id
1 'polypeptide(L)'
;LSVEDDPNWYLAEQDGRKGLVPCNYISFRPNPWYMQACPRNTAEECLLETDPCTGLPVQPDGAFVVRRSESNGPGFSLSVK
;
A
#
# COMPACT_ATOMS: atom_id res chain seq x y z
N LEU A 1 13.36 28.58 5.43
CA LEU A 1 12.96 27.21 5.10
C LEU A 1 13.03 26.43 6.40
N SER A 2 11.87 26.08 6.96
CA SER A 2 11.85 25.25 8.17
C SER A 2 12.35 23.85 7.77
N VAL A 3 13.06 23.15 8.65
CA VAL A 3 13.45 21.75 8.42
C VAL A 3 12.23 20.83 8.29
N GLU A 4 11.05 21.27 8.73
CA GLU A 4 9.78 20.56 8.59
C GLU A 4 9.22 20.65 7.15
N ASP A 5 9.67 21.63 6.36
CA ASP A 5 9.30 21.79 4.94
C ASP A 5 10.32 21.15 3.98
N ASP A 6 11.39 20.52 4.48
CA ASP A 6 12.39 19.85 3.64
C ASP A 6 11.89 18.45 3.21
N PRO A 7 11.66 18.21 1.90
CA PRO A 7 11.15 16.93 1.41
C PRO A 7 12.12 15.75 1.60
N ASN A 8 13.37 16.02 2.02
CA ASN A 8 14.38 15.00 2.31
C ASN A 8 14.30 14.45 3.74
N TRP A 9 13.38 14.95 4.58
CA TRP A 9 13.20 14.49 5.95
C TRP A 9 11.75 14.09 6.24
N TYR A 10 11.58 13.03 7.04
CA TYR A 10 10.29 12.62 7.58
C TYR A 10 10.27 12.77 9.10
N LEU A 11 9.14 13.17 9.66
CA LEU A 11 8.88 13.04 11.10
C LEU A 11 8.47 11.59 11.39
N ALA A 12 9.30 10.88 12.16
CA ALA A 12 9.09 9.48 12.54
C ALA A 12 8.92 9.32 14.05
N GLU A 13 8.25 8.23 14.45
CA GLU A 13 8.09 7.81 15.84
C GLU A 13 8.48 6.33 15.99
N GLN A 14 9.32 6.02 16.98
CA GLN A 14 9.69 4.66 17.35
C GLN A 14 9.90 4.56 18.87
N ASP A 15 9.33 3.53 19.51
CA ASP A 15 9.47 3.27 20.94
C ASP A 15 9.14 4.49 21.82
N GLY A 16 8.11 5.26 21.42
CA GLY A 16 7.65 6.48 22.10
C GLY A 16 8.53 7.72 21.90
N ARG A 17 9.56 7.65 21.04
CA ARG A 17 10.46 8.77 20.71
C ARG A 17 10.15 9.30 19.32
N LYS A 18 10.06 10.63 19.20
CA LYS A 18 9.80 11.34 17.92
C LYS A 18 11.04 12.07 17.46
N GLY A 19 11.26 12.12 16.14
CA GLY A 19 12.37 12.86 15.54
C GLY A 19 12.35 12.83 14.02
N LEU A 20 13.19 13.66 13.40
CA LEU A 20 13.37 13.68 11.95
C LEU A 20 14.32 12.55 11.51
N VAL A 21 13.95 11.83 10.46
CA VAL A 21 14.79 10.81 9.81
C VAL A 21 14.96 11.15 8.32
N PRO A 22 16.13 10.92 7.72
CA PRO A 22 16.32 11.14 6.29
C PRO A 22 15.41 10.22 5.48
N CYS A 23 14.73 10.74 4.46
CA CYS A 23 13.81 9.98 3.62
C CYS A 23 14.47 8.77 2.95
N ASN A 24 15.75 8.89 2.59
CA ASN A 24 16.53 7.82 1.94
C ASN A 24 17.07 6.75 2.91
N TYR A 25 16.84 6.89 4.22
CA TYR A 25 17.25 5.91 5.24
C TYR A 25 16.09 5.01 5.67
N ILE A 26 14.88 5.23 5.15
CA ILE A 26 13.72 4.39 5.39
C ILE A 26 13.17 3.85 4.06
N SER A 27 12.64 2.65 4.09
CA SER A 27 11.96 2.06 2.94
C SER A 27 10.77 1.23 3.39
N PHE A 28 9.77 1.12 2.53
CA PHE A 28 8.69 0.16 2.75
C PHE A 28 9.26 -1.25 2.60
N ARG A 29 9.06 -2.09 3.62
CA ARG A 29 9.41 -3.51 3.48
C ARG A 29 8.49 -4.15 2.43
N PRO A 30 8.99 -5.15 1.68
CA PRO A 30 8.12 -5.96 0.85
C PRO A 30 7.08 -6.63 1.75
N ASN A 31 5.81 -6.34 1.48
CA ASN A 31 4.69 -6.90 2.22
C ASN A 31 3.77 -7.59 1.21
N PRO A 32 3.34 -8.84 1.44
CA PRO A 32 2.49 -9.57 0.49
C PRO A 32 1.12 -8.91 0.29
N TRP A 33 0.67 -8.11 1.25
CA TRP A 33 -0.59 -7.38 1.21
C TRP A 33 -0.46 -5.99 0.56
N TYR A 34 0.74 -5.54 0.19
CA TYR A 34 0.96 -4.24 -0.45
C TYR A 34 1.41 -4.37 -1.90
N MET A 35 0.60 -3.86 -2.83
CA MET A 35 0.95 -3.75 -4.24
C MET A 35 1.14 -2.29 -4.66
N GLN A 36 2.40 -1.88 -4.80
CA GLN A 36 2.78 -0.48 -5.01
C GLN A 36 2.26 0.12 -6.33
N ALA A 37 2.20 -0.68 -7.40
CA ALA A 37 1.79 -0.26 -8.74
C ALA A 37 0.56 -1.04 -9.21
N CYS A 38 -0.46 -1.15 -8.36
CA CYS A 38 -1.69 -1.87 -8.66
C CYS A 38 -2.86 -0.88 -8.88
N PRO A 39 -3.34 -0.73 -10.13
CA PRO A 39 -4.58 -0.03 -10.44
C PRO A 39 -5.80 -0.69 -9.79
N ARG A 40 -6.91 0.04 -9.70
CA ARG A 40 -8.18 -0.47 -9.17
C ARG A 40 -8.63 -1.72 -9.90
N ASN A 41 -8.62 -1.68 -11.23
CA ASN A 41 -9.12 -2.79 -12.05
C ASN A 41 -8.25 -4.04 -11.88
N THR A 42 -6.93 -3.88 -11.83
CA THR A 42 -6.02 -5.00 -11.57
C THR A 42 -6.25 -5.62 -10.19
N ALA A 43 -6.50 -4.80 -9.16
CA ALA A 43 -6.84 -5.32 -7.84
C ALA A 43 -8.15 -6.12 -7.87
N GLU A 44 -9.15 -5.63 -8.61
CA GLU A 44 -10.45 -6.29 -8.77
C GLU A 44 -10.31 -7.63 -9.52
N GLU A 45 -9.56 -7.67 -10.62
CA GLU A 45 -9.27 -8.89 -11.38
C GLU A 45 -8.58 -9.95 -10.51
N CYS A 46 -7.56 -9.56 -9.73
CA CYS A 46 -6.85 -10.50 -8.85
C CYS A 46 -7.70 -10.99 -7.68
N LEU A 47 -8.55 -10.13 -7.09
CA LEU A 47 -9.38 -10.50 -5.95
C LEU A 47 -10.58 -11.36 -6.35
N LEU A 48 -11.11 -11.15 -7.55
CA LEU A 48 -12.25 -11.89 -8.09
C LEU A 48 -11.86 -13.05 -9.02
N GLU A 49 -10.57 -13.36 -9.11
CA GLU A 49 -10.04 -14.44 -9.93
C GLU A 49 -10.76 -15.76 -9.60
N THR A 50 -11.17 -16.48 -10.64
CA THR A 50 -11.77 -17.80 -10.57
C THR A 50 -10.84 -18.84 -11.20
N ASP A 51 -10.68 -19.97 -10.52
CA ASP A 51 -9.91 -21.08 -11.03
C ASP A 51 -10.63 -21.68 -12.25
N PRO A 52 -9.99 -21.76 -13.43
CA PRO A 52 -10.66 -22.17 -14.66
C PRO A 52 -11.03 -23.65 -14.72
N CYS A 53 -10.44 -24.48 -13.86
CA CYS A 53 -10.71 -25.92 -13.79
C CYS A 53 -11.88 -26.24 -12.84
N THR A 54 -11.99 -25.50 -11.74
CA THR A 54 -12.97 -25.75 -10.68
C THR A 54 -14.16 -24.78 -10.70
N GLY A 55 -14.00 -23.62 -11.35
CA GLY A 55 -14.97 -22.52 -11.35
C GLY A 55 -15.12 -21.83 -9.99
N LEU A 56 -14.31 -22.20 -9.00
CA LEU A 56 -14.35 -21.63 -7.66
C LEU A 56 -13.45 -20.38 -7.59
N PRO A 57 -13.76 -19.41 -6.72
CA PRO A 57 -12.87 -18.28 -6.52
C PRO A 57 -11.50 -18.72 -6.00
N VAL A 58 -10.44 -18.16 -6.56
CA VAL A 58 -9.05 -18.38 -6.12
C VAL A 58 -8.82 -17.79 -4.74
N GLN A 59 -9.33 -16.57 -4.52
CA GLN A 59 -9.17 -15.86 -3.25
C GLN A 59 -10.34 -16.16 -2.30
N PRO A 60 -10.09 -16.31 -0.97
CA PRO A 60 -11.15 -16.43 0.02
C PRO A 60 -11.86 -15.10 0.27
N ASP A 61 -13.06 -15.14 0.85
CA ASP A 61 -13.76 -13.93 1.29
C ASP A 61 -12.96 -13.17 2.35
N GLY A 62 -12.93 -11.84 2.25
CA GLY A 62 -12.08 -11.00 3.08
C GLY A 62 -10.62 -10.93 2.62
N ALA A 63 -10.24 -11.56 1.50
CA ALA A 63 -8.98 -11.28 0.84
C ALA A 63 -8.89 -9.80 0.47
N PHE A 64 -7.70 -9.21 0.64
CA PHE A 64 -7.50 -7.78 0.44
C PHE A 64 -6.13 -7.45 -0.11
N VAL A 65 -6.02 -6.25 -0.69
CA VAL A 65 -4.75 -5.63 -1.05
C VAL A 65 -4.77 -4.14 -0.74
N VAL A 66 -3.67 -3.64 -0.19
CA VAL A 66 -3.37 -2.21 -0.08
C VAL A 66 -2.61 -1.78 -1.32
N ARG A 67 -3.09 -0.72 -1.99
CA ARG A 67 -2.50 -0.18 -3.23
C ARG A 67 -2.41 1.33 -3.18
N ARG A 68 -1.69 1.96 -4.11
CA ARG A 68 -1.73 3.42 -4.24
C ARG A 68 -3.10 3.88 -4.72
N SER A 69 -3.55 5.01 -4.17
CA SER A 69 -4.77 5.65 -4.63
C SER A 69 -4.57 6.25 -6.02
N GLU A 70 -5.57 6.09 -6.88
CA GLU A 70 -5.64 6.70 -8.21
C GLU A 70 -6.45 8.02 -8.19
N SER A 71 -7.06 8.38 -7.07
CA SER A 71 -7.67 9.70 -6.88
C SER A 71 -6.60 10.80 -6.83
N ASN A 72 -6.96 12.04 -7.16
CA ASN A 72 -6.06 13.22 -7.21
C ASN A 72 -5.51 13.64 -5.83
N GLY A 73 -4.79 12.77 -5.13
CA GLY A 73 -4.14 13.05 -3.85
C GLY A 73 -3.15 11.97 -3.41
N PRO A 74 -2.18 12.31 -2.55
CA PRO A 74 -1.29 11.33 -1.94
C PRO A 74 -2.11 10.43 -1.01
N GLY A 75 -2.05 9.11 -1.23
CA GLY A 75 -2.77 8.19 -0.35
C GLY A 75 -2.73 6.73 -0.81
N PHE A 76 -3.33 5.89 0.02
CA PHE A 76 -3.52 4.47 -0.22
C PHE A 76 -5.01 4.16 -0.39
N SER A 77 -5.30 3.08 -1.08
CA SER A 77 -6.62 2.47 -1.18
C SER A 77 -6.55 1.03 -0.69
N LEU A 78 -7.62 0.58 -0.03
CA LEU A 78 -7.82 -0.82 0.36
C LEU A 78 -8.87 -1.42 -0.57
N SER A 79 -8.49 -2.44 -1.34
CA SER A 79 -9.43 -3.26 -2.12
C SER A 79 -9.67 -4.56 -1.37
N VAL A 80 -10.93 -4.98 -1.22
CA VAL A 80 -11.36 -6.17 -0.49
C VAL A 80 -12.35 -6.95 -1.36
N LYS A 81 -12.27 -8.28 -1.32
CA LYS A 81 -13.26 -9.18 -1.90
C LYS A 81 -14.51 -9.28 -1.02
#